data_AF-A0A9E6WYM4-F1
#
_entry.id   AF-A0A9E6WYM4-F1
#
_cell.length_a   1.000
_cell.length_b   1.000
_cell.length_c   1.000
_cell.angle_alpha   90.00
_cell.angle_beta   90.00
_cell.angle_gamma   90.00
#
_symmetry.space_group_name_H-M   'P 1'
#
loop_
_entity.id
_entity.type
_entity.pdbx_description
1 polymer ?
#
loop_
_entity_poly.entity_id
_entity_poly.type
_entity_poly.pdbx_seq_one_letter_code
_entity_poly.pdbx_strand_id
1 'polypeptide(L)'
;MSESVSLPALGESVTEGTVTRWLKNVGDRVEVDEPLLEVSTDKVDTEIPSPVAGVIEAILVQEDETVEVGTALVTIGDGSGAGAEAPAEAAPAEAPAPAAEAPAAAPAPAAEAPAQAAAPAPAAEAPAPAAAPAPAAEAPAPAAAPAPAAEAPAPAAAPAPAAEAPAPAAAPAPAAAPAPAAAPAPAAAEAPASGGAHASNAGYVTPIVRKLANEQGVDLSTVTGTGVGGRIRKEDILSAAQPAAAAPVASAAPAEVEVSPLRGTTQPMSRLRKVVAERAVISMQSTAQLTSVVEVDVTKVAAFRDKVKGDFLAKTGVKLSFLPFFALAAAEALKTYPVINATVDGDNIVYPDHENISIAVDTERGLLTPVVKDASSLDLAGLAKEIADLAERTRDNRLKPDELAGGTFTLTNTGSRGALFDTPVVFLPQVAILGTGIVTKKPVVITADGTESIAIRSTVYLALSYDHRIVDGADAARFLVAVKNRLEGGDFQGSLGI
;
A
#
# COMPACT_ATOMS: atom_id res chain seq x y z
N MET A 1 51.79 -16.38 15.91
CA MET A 1 52.07 -15.00 15.47
C MET A 1 50.83 -14.50 14.76
N SER A 2 50.25 -13.40 15.20
CA SER A 2 48.97 -12.90 14.65
C SER A 2 49.25 -11.74 13.69
N GLU A 3 48.67 -11.80 12.51
CA GLU A 3 48.83 -10.82 11.43
C GLU A 3 47.51 -10.09 11.20
N SER A 4 47.58 -8.76 11.13
CA SER A 4 46.41 -7.92 10.88
C SER A 4 46.26 -7.69 9.39
N VAL A 5 45.11 -8.09 8.83
CA VAL A 5 44.74 -7.83 7.44
C VAL A 5 44.04 -6.49 7.38
N SER A 6 44.58 -5.55 6.61
CA SER A 6 44.00 -4.22 6.42
C SER A 6 43.27 -4.09 5.08
N LEU A 7 42.38 -3.09 4.98
CA LEU A 7 41.70 -2.77 3.73
C LEU A 7 42.74 -2.35 2.67
N PRO A 8 42.92 -3.10 1.57
CA PRO A 8 43.85 -2.74 0.52
C PRO A 8 43.35 -1.54 -0.29
N ALA A 9 44.23 -0.89 -1.04
CA ALA A 9 43.81 0.16 -1.97
C ALA A 9 43.00 -0.46 -3.13
N LEU A 10 41.71 -0.15 -3.20
CA LEU A 10 40.77 -0.69 -4.19
C LEU A 10 40.71 0.12 -5.51
N GLY A 11 41.64 1.07 -5.69
CA GLY A 11 41.78 1.90 -6.89
C GLY A 11 42.46 3.24 -6.60
N GLU A 12 43.01 3.91 -7.61
CA GLU A 12 43.75 5.18 -7.45
C GLU A 12 42.88 6.33 -6.90
N SER A 13 41.55 6.23 -6.99
CA SER A 13 40.59 7.23 -6.51
C SER A 13 39.70 6.79 -5.34
N VAL A 14 39.93 5.61 -4.73
CA VAL A 14 39.10 5.07 -3.64
C VAL A 14 39.80 5.26 -2.31
N THR A 15 39.23 6.09 -1.43
CA THR A 15 39.83 6.43 -0.11
C THR A 15 39.20 5.68 1.07
N GLU A 16 38.01 5.11 0.88
CA GLU A 16 37.25 4.38 1.90
C GLU A 16 36.37 3.30 1.25
N GLY A 17 35.96 2.31 2.04
CA GLY A 17 35.05 1.25 1.62
C GLY A 17 34.16 0.78 2.78
N THR A 18 32.92 0.40 2.46
CA THR A 18 31.95 -0.10 3.45
C THR A 18 31.93 -1.62 3.41
N VAL A 19 32.13 -2.27 4.56
CA VAL A 19 32.02 -3.73 4.68
C VAL A 19 30.55 -4.13 4.51
N THR A 20 30.20 -4.78 3.41
CA THR A 20 28.82 -5.22 3.16
C THR A 20 28.52 -6.56 3.80
N ARG A 21 29.49 -7.46 3.83
CA ARG A 21 29.29 -8.83 4.33
C ARG A 21 30.58 -9.54 4.69
N TRP A 22 30.60 -10.22 5.83
CA TRP A 22 31.64 -11.19 6.18
C TRP A 22 31.33 -12.56 5.60
N LEU A 23 32.32 -13.16 4.92
CA LEU A 23 32.23 -14.51 4.38
C LEU A 23 32.79 -15.56 5.35
N LYS A 24 33.49 -15.11 6.41
CA LYS A 24 34.16 -15.94 7.41
C LYS A 24 33.94 -15.37 8.82
N ASN A 25 33.84 -16.25 9.82
CA ASN A 25 33.58 -15.89 11.21
C ASN A 25 34.83 -16.04 12.09
N VAL A 26 34.80 -15.45 13.29
CA VAL A 26 35.82 -15.69 14.32
C VAL A 26 35.89 -17.17 14.66
N GLY A 27 37.08 -17.75 14.56
CA GLY A 27 37.34 -19.19 14.73
C GLY A 27 37.42 -19.99 13.43
N ASP A 28 37.06 -19.40 12.28
CA ASP A 28 37.17 -20.09 10.99
C ASP A 28 38.62 -20.12 10.47
N ARG A 29 38.98 -21.23 9.83
CA ARG A 29 40.27 -21.40 9.15
C ARG A 29 40.18 -20.85 7.72
N VAL A 30 41.19 -20.11 7.30
CA VAL A 30 41.29 -19.48 5.98
C VAL A 30 42.64 -19.79 5.33
N GLU A 31 42.64 -19.99 4.01
CA GLU A 31 43.84 -20.16 3.19
C GLU A 31 44.27 -18.85 2.54
N VAL A 32 45.51 -18.81 2.02
CA VAL A 32 45.99 -17.65 1.23
C VAL A 32 45.13 -17.52 -0.02
N ASP A 33 44.79 -16.28 -0.37
CA ASP A 33 43.92 -15.89 -1.50
C ASP A 33 42.44 -16.30 -1.36
N GLU A 34 42.02 -16.78 -0.19
CA GLU A 34 40.61 -17.12 0.07
C GLU A 34 39.79 -15.87 0.46
N PRO A 35 38.58 -15.65 -0.09
CA PRO A 35 37.78 -14.45 0.18
C PRO A 35 37.29 -14.38 1.64
N LEU A 36 37.56 -13.24 2.28
CA LEU A 36 37.26 -12.99 3.70
C LEU A 36 35.96 -12.19 3.90
N LEU A 37 35.79 -11.13 3.10
CA LEU A 37 34.65 -10.22 3.18
C LEU A 37 34.41 -9.52 1.83
N GLU A 38 33.22 -8.98 1.67
CA GLU A 38 32.83 -8.11 0.57
C GLU A 38 32.87 -6.64 1.03
N VAL A 39 33.44 -5.78 0.19
CA VAL A 39 33.50 -4.33 0.42
C VAL A 39 32.85 -3.61 -0.74
N SER A 40 31.89 -2.75 -0.43
CA SER A 40 31.27 -1.83 -1.38
C SER A 40 31.98 -0.49 -1.40
N THR A 41 32.27 -0.03 -2.61
CA THR A 41 32.82 1.31 -2.87
C THR A 41 31.86 2.08 -3.77
N ASP A 42 32.09 3.38 -3.97
CA ASP A 42 31.20 4.22 -4.78
C ASP A 42 31.06 3.77 -6.25
N LYS A 43 31.94 2.88 -6.73
CA LYS A 43 31.95 2.37 -8.11
C LYS A 43 31.62 0.89 -8.25
N VAL A 44 32.12 0.01 -7.38
CA VAL A 44 32.02 -1.45 -7.54
C VAL A 44 32.14 -2.16 -6.18
N ASP A 45 31.45 -3.29 -6.04
CA ASP A 45 31.64 -4.24 -4.93
C ASP A 45 32.82 -5.17 -5.22
N THR A 46 33.74 -5.31 -4.27
CA THR A 46 34.96 -6.14 -4.44
C THR A 46 35.16 -7.06 -3.24
N GLU A 47 35.52 -8.31 -3.50
CA GLU A 47 35.89 -9.29 -2.48
C GLU A 47 37.34 -9.07 -2.03
N ILE A 48 37.58 -9.07 -0.72
CA ILE A 48 38.93 -8.95 -0.13
C ILE A 48 39.45 -10.36 0.21
N PRO A 49 40.47 -10.87 -0.51
CA PRO A 49 41.09 -12.15 -0.20
C PRO A 49 42.05 -12.06 0.99
N SER A 50 42.27 -13.19 1.66
CA SER A 50 43.23 -13.29 2.77
C SER A 50 44.67 -13.30 2.25
N PRO A 51 45.56 -12.40 2.71
CA PRO A 51 46.97 -12.42 2.33
C PRO A 51 47.76 -13.57 3.00
N VAL A 52 47.21 -14.18 4.05
CA VAL A 52 47.87 -15.23 4.85
C VAL A 52 46.90 -16.36 5.24
N ALA A 53 47.44 -17.57 5.39
CA ALA A 53 46.67 -18.71 5.90
C ALA A 53 46.71 -18.74 7.43
N GLY A 54 45.57 -18.96 8.08
CA GLY A 54 45.48 -19.01 9.54
C GLY A 54 44.05 -19.17 10.06
N VAL A 55 43.84 -18.86 11.33
CA VAL A 55 42.53 -18.85 11.99
C VAL A 55 42.16 -17.41 12.33
N ILE A 56 40.93 -17.01 12.07
CA ILE A 56 40.43 -15.68 12.42
C ILE A 56 40.30 -15.59 13.94
N GLU A 57 41.12 -14.73 14.57
CA GLU A 57 41.14 -14.53 16.02
C GLU A 57 40.17 -13.43 16.46
N ALA A 58 40.02 -12.37 15.65
CA ALA A 58 39.11 -11.27 15.94
C ALA A 58 38.72 -10.50 14.67
N ILE A 59 37.42 -10.19 14.54
CA ILE A 59 36.89 -9.24 13.55
C ILE A 59 36.86 -7.85 14.21
N LEU A 60 37.57 -6.89 13.62
CA LEU A 60 37.75 -5.55 14.17
C LEU A 60 36.74 -4.54 13.62
N VAL A 61 36.16 -4.82 12.46
CA VAL A 61 35.22 -3.95 11.73
C VAL A 61 33.96 -4.74 11.43
N GLN A 62 32.80 -4.22 11.84
CA GLN A 62 31.52 -4.92 11.68
C GLN A 62 30.93 -4.73 10.28
N GLU A 63 29.94 -5.55 9.92
CA GLU A 63 29.13 -5.30 8.73
C GLU A 63 28.44 -3.93 8.83
N ASP A 64 28.24 -3.27 7.69
CA ASP A 64 27.73 -1.90 7.53
C ASP A 64 28.64 -0.77 8.05
N GLU A 65 29.90 -1.07 8.39
CA GLU A 65 30.89 -0.08 8.84
C GLU A 65 31.77 0.42 7.67
N THR A 66 31.88 1.75 7.52
CA THR A 66 32.75 2.41 6.52
C THR A 66 34.12 2.68 7.11
N VAL A 67 35.17 2.23 6.43
CA VAL A 67 36.56 2.33 6.90
C VAL A 67 37.50 2.85 5.81
N GLU A 68 38.50 3.61 6.23
CA GLU A 68 39.52 4.16 5.33
C GLU A 68 40.52 3.07 4.89
N VAL A 69 41.08 3.23 3.69
CA VAL A 69 42.14 2.35 3.17
C VAL A 69 43.30 2.29 4.16
N GLY A 70 43.75 1.07 4.47
CA GLY A 70 44.80 0.81 5.47
C GLY A 70 44.30 0.51 6.88
N THR A 71 42.99 0.61 7.14
CA THR A 71 42.39 0.21 8.43
C THR A 71 42.43 -1.31 8.59
N ALA A 72 42.80 -1.80 9.78
CA ALA A 72 42.83 -3.24 10.09
C ALA A 72 41.40 -3.79 10.22
N LEU A 73 41.06 -4.80 9.40
CA LEU A 73 39.73 -5.40 9.31
C LEU A 73 39.61 -6.63 10.21
N VAL A 74 40.64 -7.48 10.22
CA VAL A 74 40.64 -8.77 10.92
C VAL A 74 42.05 -9.15 11.36
N THR A 75 42.16 -9.86 12.48
CA THR A 75 43.42 -10.46 12.95
C THR A 75 43.38 -11.97 12.70
N ILE A 76 44.39 -12.48 12.01
CA ILE A 76 44.54 -13.90 11.66
C ILE A 76 45.78 -14.45 12.36
N GLY A 77 45.62 -15.49 13.16
CA GLY A 77 46.71 -16.14 13.88
C GLY A 77 47.02 -17.55 13.37
N ASP A 78 48.18 -18.07 13.76
CA ASP A 78 48.61 -19.46 13.49
C ASP A 78 47.92 -20.50 14.39
N GLY A 79 46.92 -20.09 15.17
CA GLY A 79 46.18 -20.96 16.09
C GLY A 79 46.96 -21.36 17.35
N SER A 80 48.11 -20.72 17.63
CA SER A 80 48.91 -21.00 18.84
C SER A 80 48.50 -20.18 20.08
N GLY A 81 47.53 -19.27 19.96
CA GLY A 81 47.03 -18.40 21.03
C GLY A 81 45.79 -18.94 21.74
N ALA A 82 45.87 -20.11 22.37
CA ALA A 82 44.85 -20.54 23.34
C ALA A 82 45.09 -19.87 24.71
N GLY A 83 44.41 -18.75 24.97
CA GLY A 83 44.10 -18.28 26.33
C GLY A 83 44.56 -16.86 26.70
N ALA A 84 43.58 -15.95 26.80
CA ALA A 84 43.47 -14.72 27.63
C ALA A 84 42.66 -13.68 26.82
N GLU A 85 41.57 -13.03 27.24
CA GLU A 85 40.87 -12.92 28.52
C GLU A 85 39.48 -12.33 28.16
N ALA A 86 38.39 -12.93 28.66
CA ALA A 86 37.03 -12.41 28.46
C ALA A 86 36.75 -11.25 29.43
N PRO A 87 36.00 -10.19 29.06
CA PRO A 87 35.56 -9.19 30.02
C PRO A 87 34.44 -9.75 30.90
N ALA A 88 34.60 -9.56 32.21
CA ALA A 88 33.69 -9.99 33.26
C ALA A 88 32.34 -9.24 33.24
N GLU A 89 31.24 -9.99 33.33
CA GLU A 89 29.90 -9.49 33.67
C GLU A 89 29.60 -9.77 35.15
N ALA A 90 29.00 -8.77 35.81
CA ALA A 90 28.83 -8.66 37.25
C ALA A 90 27.71 -9.55 37.83
N ALA A 91 27.96 -10.14 38.99
CA ALA A 91 26.94 -10.76 39.84
C ALA A 91 25.98 -9.71 40.44
N PRO A 92 24.69 -10.06 40.65
CA PRO A 92 24.29 -10.24 42.05
C PRO A 92 23.23 -11.33 42.35
N ALA A 93 23.35 -11.85 43.58
CA ALA A 93 22.33 -12.28 44.55
C ALA A 93 21.62 -13.65 44.43
N GLU A 94 21.77 -14.37 45.54
CA GLU A 94 21.24 -15.68 45.93
C GLU A 94 19.91 -15.55 46.70
N ALA A 95 18.92 -16.41 46.41
CA ALA A 95 17.77 -16.77 47.27
C ALA A 95 17.09 -18.07 46.73
N PRO A 96 16.27 -18.82 47.50
CA PRO A 96 16.59 -20.18 47.95
C PRO A 96 15.76 -21.31 47.28
N ALA A 97 16.18 -22.56 47.57
CA ALA A 97 15.65 -23.83 47.09
C ALA A 97 14.19 -24.15 47.53
N PRO A 98 13.46 -24.96 46.74
CA PRO A 98 12.38 -25.80 47.25
C PRO A 98 12.78 -27.28 47.32
N ALA A 99 12.31 -27.92 48.39
CA ALA A 99 12.54 -29.31 48.76
C ALA A 99 11.69 -30.31 47.95
N ALA A 100 12.15 -31.57 47.98
CA ALA A 100 11.59 -32.74 47.33
C ALA A 100 10.24 -33.21 47.92
N GLU A 101 9.41 -33.83 47.07
CA GLU A 101 8.37 -34.76 47.49
C GLU A 101 8.26 -35.94 46.51
N ALA A 102 7.99 -37.12 47.06
CA ALA A 102 8.24 -38.45 46.50
C ALA A 102 7.11 -38.99 45.57
N PRO A 103 7.39 -40.00 44.73
CA PRO A 103 6.39 -40.59 43.83
C PRO A 103 5.63 -41.76 44.50
N ALA A 104 4.31 -41.83 44.29
CA ALA A 104 3.47 -42.98 44.64
C ALA A 104 2.97 -43.70 43.37
N ALA A 105 2.91 -45.03 43.45
CA ALA A 105 2.71 -45.96 42.34
C ALA A 105 1.27 -46.51 42.22
N ALA A 106 0.88 -46.78 40.95
CA ALA A 106 0.07 -47.90 40.41
C ALA A 106 -1.43 -48.04 40.78
N PRO A 107 -2.28 -48.79 40.00
CA PRO A 107 -1.97 -49.79 38.96
C PRO A 107 -2.82 -49.78 37.65
N ALA A 108 -2.44 -50.70 36.74
CA ALA A 108 -3.02 -51.05 35.42
C ALA A 108 -4.40 -51.76 35.46
N PRO A 109 -5.05 -52.08 34.31
CA PRO A 109 -4.74 -53.30 33.53
C PRO A 109 -4.81 -53.08 31.98
N ALA A 110 -3.90 -53.67 31.20
CA ALA A 110 -3.90 -55.02 30.57
C ALA A 110 -4.51 -55.09 29.15
N ALA A 111 -3.66 -55.59 28.26
CA ALA A 111 -3.81 -56.00 26.85
C ALA A 111 -5.12 -56.66 26.42
N GLU A 112 -5.45 -56.53 25.12
CA GLU A 112 -5.54 -57.68 24.19
C GLU A 112 -5.69 -57.21 22.73
N ALA A 113 -4.82 -57.72 21.86
CA ALA A 113 -5.11 -57.96 20.45
C ALA A 113 -5.24 -59.48 20.29
N PRO A 114 -6.14 -59.96 19.41
CA PRO A 114 -5.62 -60.90 18.41
C PRO A 114 -6.30 -60.88 17.03
N ALA A 115 -5.50 -61.36 16.08
CA ALA A 115 -5.81 -62.31 15.00
C ALA A 115 -6.33 -61.84 13.63
N GLN A 116 -5.51 -62.22 12.65
CA GLN A 116 -5.70 -62.41 11.21
C GLN A 116 -6.51 -63.70 10.91
N ALA A 117 -7.23 -63.71 9.77
CA ALA A 117 -7.67 -64.84 8.91
C ALA A 117 -9.10 -64.53 8.37
N ALA A 118 -9.52 -64.78 7.14
CA ALA A 118 -8.99 -65.43 5.94
C ALA A 118 -9.85 -65.01 4.72
N ALA A 119 -9.31 -65.13 3.51
CA ALA A 119 -10.11 -65.19 2.28
C ALA A 119 -10.93 -66.50 2.22
N PRO A 120 -12.02 -66.55 1.41
CA PRO A 120 -11.91 -67.25 0.13
C PRO A 120 -12.67 -66.59 -1.04
N ALA A 121 -12.14 -66.78 -2.25
CA ALA A 121 -12.86 -66.73 -3.55
C ALA A 121 -13.53 -68.11 -3.83
N PRO A 122 -14.18 -68.44 -4.98
CA PRO A 122 -14.46 -67.70 -6.24
C PRO A 122 -15.88 -67.95 -6.85
N ALA A 123 -16.16 -67.37 -8.04
CA ALA A 123 -16.95 -67.87 -9.21
C ALA A 123 -17.64 -66.69 -9.94
N ALA A 124 -17.20 -66.31 -11.15
CA ALA A 124 -17.70 -66.75 -12.47
C ALA A 124 -19.03 -66.04 -12.85
N GLU A 125 -19.35 -65.57 -14.06
CA GLU A 125 -18.77 -65.63 -15.41
C GLU A 125 -19.48 -64.55 -16.27
N ALA A 126 -18.90 -64.21 -17.42
CA ALA A 126 -19.31 -63.15 -18.36
C ALA A 126 -20.57 -63.50 -19.20
N PRO A 127 -21.07 -62.67 -20.16
CA PRO A 127 -20.32 -62.34 -21.38
C PRO A 127 -20.45 -60.89 -21.90
N ALA A 128 -19.47 -60.53 -22.75
CA ALA A 128 -19.43 -59.39 -23.66
C ALA A 128 -20.47 -59.49 -24.79
N PRO A 129 -20.68 -58.44 -25.61
CA PRO A 129 -19.86 -58.24 -26.82
C PRO A 129 -19.57 -56.74 -27.08
N ALA A 130 -18.76 -56.26 -28.04
CA ALA A 130 -17.67 -56.73 -28.87
C ALA A 130 -17.00 -55.45 -29.43
N ALA A 131 -15.69 -55.50 -29.67
CA ALA A 131 -14.85 -54.39 -30.12
C ALA A 131 -14.76 -54.26 -31.65
N ALA A 132 -14.34 -53.07 -32.13
CA ALA A 132 -13.23 -52.82 -33.08
C ALA A 132 -13.31 -51.40 -33.70
N PRO A 133 -12.22 -50.83 -34.27
CA PRO A 133 -10.83 -50.84 -33.81
C PRO A 133 -10.20 -49.42 -33.81
N ALA A 134 -9.04 -49.29 -33.16
CA ALA A 134 -8.10 -48.19 -33.34
C ALA A 134 -7.32 -48.32 -34.65
N PRO A 135 -6.75 -47.23 -35.22
CA PRO A 135 -5.57 -47.34 -36.06
C PRO A 135 -4.29 -47.08 -35.26
N ALA A 136 -3.28 -47.86 -35.64
CA ALA A 136 -1.95 -47.93 -35.08
C ALA A 136 -1.04 -46.79 -35.53
N ALA A 137 0.06 -46.69 -34.80
CA ALA A 137 1.22 -45.85 -35.04
C ALA A 137 1.86 -46.04 -36.43
N GLU A 138 2.43 -44.96 -36.94
CA GLU A 138 3.46 -44.97 -37.97
C GLU A 138 4.73 -44.30 -37.41
N ALA A 139 5.87 -44.95 -37.65
CA ALA A 139 7.19 -44.67 -37.10
C ALA A 139 7.91 -43.52 -37.87
N PRO A 140 9.05 -43.00 -37.36
CA PRO A 140 9.62 -41.71 -37.73
C PRO A 140 10.65 -41.80 -38.87
N ALA A 141 10.81 -40.74 -39.66
CA ALA A 141 11.98 -40.51 -40.52
C ALA A 141 12.05 -39.04 -41.00
N PRO A 142 13.23 -38.50 -41.37
CA PRO A 142 14.57 -38.74 -40.84
C PRO A 142 15.27 -37.45 -40.40
N ALA A 143 16.33 -37.61 -39.62
CA ALA A 143 17.29 -36.58 -39.26
C ALA A 143 17.97 -35.97 -40.51
N ALA A 144 18.01 -34.64 -40.58
CA ALA A 144 18.96 -33.91 -41.40
C ALA A 144 20.15 -33.50 -40.53
N ALA A 145 21.33 -33.94 -40.96
CA ALA A 145 22.63 -33.64 -40.36
C ALA A 145 23.04 -32.16 -40.58
N PRO A 146 24.00 -31.64 -39.79
CA PRO A 146 24.25 -30.20 -39.62
C PRO A 146 25.33 -29.67 -40.58
N ALA A 147 25.19 -28.42 -41.04
CA ALA A 147 26.29 -27.54 -41.49
C ALA A 147 25.77 -26.15 -41.92
N PRO A 148 26.58 -25.07 -41.91
CA PRO A 148 27.79 -24.80 -41.13
C PRO A 148 27.63 -23.57 -40.21
N ALA A 149 28.59 -23.40 -39.30
CA ALA A 149 28.76 -22.20 -38.51
C ALA A 149 28.88 -20.95 -39.42
N ALA A 150 28.00 -19.98 -39.20
CA ALA A 150 28.17 -18.61 -39.69
C ALA A 150 28.70 -17.76 -38.54
N GLU A 151 29.73 -16.99 -38.87
CA GLU A 151 30.58 -16.20 -37.99
C GLU A 151 29.83 -15.26 -37.05
N ALA A 152 30.39 -15.12 -35.86
CA ALA A 152 30.06 -14.06 -34.91
C ALA A 152 30.19 -12.67 -35.56
N PRO A 153 29.21 -11.76 -35.39
CA PRO A 153 29.50 -10.35 -35.61
C PRO A 153 30.41 -9.87 -34.49
N ALA A 154 31.56 -9.32 -34.88
CA ALA A 154 32.52 -8.68 -34.00
C ALA A 154 31.85 -7.59 -33.13
N PRO A 155 32.34 -7.36 -31.89
CA PRO A 155 31.79 -6.34 -31.02
C PRO A 155 31.97 -4.96 -31.65
N ALA A 156 30.86 -4.22 -31.76
CA ALA A 156 30.88 -2.82 -32.16
C ALA A 156 31.70 -2.03 -31.15
N ALA A 157 32.64 -1.24 -31.67
CA ALA A 157 33.56 -0.40 -30.93
C ALA A 157 32.84 0.56 -29.97
N ALA A 158 33.46 0.72 -28.80
CA ALA A 158 33.11 1.73 -27.81
C ALA A 158 33.04 3.14 -28.45
N PRO A 159 32.03 3.96 -28.11
CA PRO A 159 32.06 5.37 -28.45
C PRO A 159 33.16 6.07 -27.64
N ALA A 160 34.04 6.79 -28.35
CA ALA A 160 35.02 7.70 -27.78
C ALA A 160 34.33 8.81 -26.96
N PRO A 161 34.99 9.34 -25.91
CA PRO A 161 34.41 10.30 -24.99
C PRO A 161 34.12 11.62 -25.68
N ALA A 162 32.86 12.05 -25.63
CA ALA A 162 32.47 13.41 -26.00
C ALA A 162 32.99 14.38 -24.92
N ALA A 163 33.66 15.43 -25.39
CA ALA A 163 34.23 16.51 -24.61
C ALA A 163 33.21 17.16 -23.65
N GLU A 164 33.69 17.55 -22.47
CA GLU A 164 32.98 18.38 -21.50
C GLU A 164 32.43 19.65 -22.16
N ALA A 165 31.11 19.79 -22.16
CA ALA A 165 30.44 21.06 -22.35
C ALA A 165 30.40 21.81 -21.00
N PRO A 166 30.67 23.12 -20.97
CA PRO A 166 30.79 23.89 -19.73
C PRO A 166 29.43 24.04 -19.02
N ALA A 167 29.51 24.16 -17.68
CA ALA A 167 28.39 24.37 -16.78
C ALA A 167 27.44 25.50 -17.23
N PRO A 168 26.11 25.33 -17.13
CA PRO A 168 25.19 26.42 -17.42
C PRO A 168 25.29 27.50 -16.33
N ALA A 169 25.68 28.70 -16.76
CA ALA A 169 25.62 29.90 -15.94
C ALA A 169 24.17 30.20 -15.51
N ALA A 170 24.02 30.63 -14.26
CA ALA A 170 22.75 31.05 -13.67
C ALA A 170 22.04 32.09 -14.55
N ALA A 171 20.81 31.79 -14.96
CA ALA A 171 19.95 32.74 -15.65
C ALA A 171 19.41 33.79 -14.65
N PRO A 172 19.38 35.09 -15.03
CA PRO A 172 18.91 36.16 -14.17
C PRO A 172 17.37 36.15 -14.03
N ALA A 173 16.89 36.66 -12.90
CA ALA A 173 15.48 36.80 -12.55
C ALA A 173 14.66 37.56 -13.64
N PRO A 174 13.43 37.12 -13.95
CA PRO A 174 12.59 37.82 -14.91
C PRO A 174 12.11 39.17 -14.36
N ALA A 175 12.44 40.24 -15.10
CA ALA A 175 11.93 41.58 -14.88
C ALA A 175 10.44 41.69 -15.25
N ALA A 176 9.71 42.49 -14.46
CA ALA A 176 8.28 42.75 -14.61
C ALA A 176 7.92 43.31 -15.99
N ALA A 177 6.92 42.72 -16.64
CA ALA A 177 6.30 43.26 -17.85
C ALA A 177 5.20 44.29 -17.49
N PRO A 178 5.02 45.35 -18.30
CA PRO A 178 4.14 46.48 -17.98
C PRO A 178 2.66 46.19 -18.25
N ALA A 179 1.79 46.89 -17.51
CA ALA A 179 0.33 46.81 -17.58
C ALA A 179 -0.25 47.20 -18.96
N PRO A 180 -1.29 46.51 -19.47
CA PRO A 180 -2.00 46.95 -20.67
C PRO A 180 -2.95 48.12 -20.38
N ALA A 181 -2.85 49.15 -21.22
CA ALA A 181 -3.75 50.29 -21.27
C ALA A 181 -5.13 49.91 -21.85
N ALA A 182 -6.18 50.52 -21.30
CA ALA A 182 -7.57 50.36 -21.72
C ALA A 182 -7.91 51.18 -22.98
N ALA A 183 -8.73 50.60 -23.87
CA ALA A 183 -9.55 51.29 -24.87
C ALA A 183 -10.71 50.37 -25.33
N PRO A 184 -11.76 50.88 -26.01
CA PRO A 184 -12.98 51.42 -25.44
C PRO A 184 -14.22 50.52 -25.68
N ALA A 185 -15.31 50.82 -24.96
CA ALA A 185 -16.60 50.12 -25.06
C ALA A 185 -17.37 50.42 -26.37
N PRO A 186 -18.05 49.43 -26.98
CA PRO A 186 -19.10 49.68 -27.98
C PRO A 186 -20.49 49.83 -27.35
N ALA A 187 -21.32 50.56 -28.09
CA ALA A 187 -22.64 51.07 -27.74
C ALA A 187 -23.78 50.03 -27.69
N ALA A 188 -24.85 50.45 -27.01
CA ALA A 188 -26.12 49.75 -26.84
C ALA A 188 -26.92 49.54 -28.15
N ALA A 189 -27.67 48.44 -28.19
CA ALA A 189 -28.86 48.26 -29.04
C ALA A 189 -29.84 47.26 -28.37
N GLU A 190 -31.10 47.36 -28.77
CA GLU A 190 -32.34 47.11 -28.01
C GLU A 190 -32.77 45.65 -27.81
N ALA A 191 -33.69 45.46 -26.84
CA ALA A 191 -34.42 44.21 -26.56
C ALA A 191 -35.59 43.97 -27.56
N PRO A 192 -36.17 42.74 -27.56
CA PRO A 192 -37.56 42.69 -27.08
C PRO A 192 -37.93 41.51 -26.15
N ALA A 193 -39.00 41.80 -25.39
CA ALA A 193 -39.99 41.01 -24.62
C ALA A 193 -40.19 39.52 -25.03
N SER A 194 -40.71 38.58 -24.21
CA SER A 194 -41.57 38.58 -23.02
C SER A 194 -41.69 37.15 -22.45
N GLY A 195 -42.11 37.02 -21.18
CA GLY A 195 -43.02 35.94 -20.74
C GLY A 195 -42.54 35.07 -19.58
N GLY A 196 -43.26 35.12 -18.44
CA GLY A 196 -43.30 34.00 -17.49
C GLY A 196 -43.05 34.30 -16.00
N ALA A 197 -44.03 34.96 -15.37
CA ALA A 197 -44.48 34.82 -13.98
C ALA A 197 -43.52 34.34 -12.87
N HIS A 198 -43.23 35.22 -11.90
CA HIS A 198 -43.38 34.98 -10.45
C HIS A 198 -43.54 36.34 -9.75
N ALA A 199 -44.79 36.74 -9.50
CA ALA A 199 -45.13 37.95 -8.76
C ALA A 199 -45.07 37.66 -7.25
N SER A 200 -43.97 38.05 -6.61
CA SER A 200 -43.93 38.32 -5.17
C SER A 200 -43.77 39.82 -4.94
N ASN A 201 -44.87 40.42 -4.49
CA ASN A 201 -44.99 41.61 -3.65
C ASN A 201 -44.15 42.89 -3.90
N ALA A 202 -43.86 43.27 -5.15
CA ALA A 202 -43.39 44.64 -5.45
C ALA A 202 -44.54 45.47 -6.06
N GLY A 203 -45.17 46.32 -5.24
CA GLY A 203 -46.14 47.32 -5.71
C GLY A 203 -45.51 48.25 -6.76
N TYR A 204 -46.35 48.84 -7.63
CA TYR A 204 -45.95 49.70 -8.75
C TYR A 204 -44.79 50.65 -8.42
N VAL A 205 -43.60 50.37 -8.98
CA VAL A 205 -42.37 51.16 -8.79
C VAL A 205 -42.26 52.20 -9.91
N THR A 206 -42.05 53.46 -9.55
CA THR A 206 -41.91 54.54 -10.55
C THR A 206 -40.61 54.40 -11.36
N PRO A 207 -40.56 54.87 -12.63
CA PRO A 207 -39.36 54.74 -13.48
C PRO A 207 -38.08 55.34 -12.88
N ILE A 208 -38.20 56.39 -12.06
CA ILE A 208 -37.09 57.03 -11.36
C ILE A 208 -36.48 56.10 -10.30
N VAL A 209 -37.31 55.37 -9.55
CA VAL A 209 -36.85 54.43 -8.52
C VAL A 209 -36.22 53.20 -9.17
N ARG A 210 -36.77 52.72 -10.29
CA ARG A 210 -36.17 51.62 -11.07
C ARG A 210 -34.81 52.00 -11.66
N LYS A 211 -34.69 53.22 -12.20
CA LYS A 211 -33.41 53.73 -12.73
C LYS A 211 -32.37 53.85 -11.61
N LEU A 212 -32.76 54.43 -10.47
CA LEU A 212 -31.86 54.58 -9.32
C LEU A 212 -31.42 53.23 -8.73
N ALA A 213 -32.31 52.25 -8.64
CA ALA A 213 -31.97 50.91 -8.16
C ALA A 213 -30.96 50.21 -9.09
N ASN A 214 -31.11 50.37 -10.40
CA ASN A 214 -30.17 49.82 -11.37
C ASN A 214 -28.80 50.55 -11.32
N GLU A 215 -28.80 51.87 -11.16
CA GLU A 215 -27.56 52.66 -11.00
C GLU A 215 -26.81 52.32 -9.71
N GLN A 216 -27.51 51.88 -8.66
CA GLN A 216 -26.91 51.52 -7.37
C GLN A 216 -26.79 50.01 -7.13
N GLY A 217 -27.10 49.18 -8.13
CA GLY A 217 -26.99 47.72 -8.04
C GLY A 217 -27.92 47.07 -7.00
N VAL A 218 -29.03 47.73 -6.66
CA VAL A 218 -29.99 47.28 -5.63
C VAL A 218 -31.09 46.43 -6.26
N ASP A 219 -31.27 45.21 -5.76
CA ASP A 219 -32.38 44.35 -6.14
C ASP A 219 -33.69 44.80 -5.49
N LEU A 220 -34.62 45.31 -6.30
CA LEU A 220 -35.94 45.80 -5.88
C LEU A 220 -36.79 44.74 -5.17
N SER A 221 -36.56 43.45 -5.41
CA SER A 221 -37.30 42.37 -4.74
C SER A 221 -36.94 42.24 -3.25
N THR A 222 -35.80 42.80 -2.86
CA THR A 222 -35.28 42.75 -1.48
C THR A 222 -35.54 44.03 -0.69
N VAL A 223 -36.09 45.07 -1.33
CA VAL A 223 -36.35 46.38 -0.71
C VAL A 223 -37.80 46.50 -0.28
N THR A 224 -38.02 46.76 1.01
CA THR A 224 -39.36 47.02 1.56
C THR A 224 -39.69 48.50 1.45
N GLY A 225 -40.75 48.85 0.72
CA GLY A 225 -41.13 50.24 0.46
C GLY A 225 -41.84 50.93 1.63
N THR A 226 -41.40 52.14 1.99
CA THR A 226 -41.97 52.92 3.10
C THR A 226 -43.07 53.90 2.67
N GLY A 227 -43.34 54.02 1.37
CA GLY A 227 -44.35 54.92 0.83
C GLY A 227 -45.78 54.43 1.10
N VAL A 228 -46.73 55.38 1.12
CA VAL A 228 -48.17 55.11 1.26
C VAL A 228 -48.61 54.01 0.28
N GLY A 229 -49.11 52.90 0.83
CA GLY A 229 -49.48 51.69 0.08
C GLY A 229 -48.34 50.71 -0.19
N GLY A 230 -47.23 50.76 0.55
CA GLY A 230 -46.07 49.86 0.39
C GLY A 230 -45.19 50.18 -0.82
N ARG A 231 -45.26 51.41 -1.34
CA ARG A 231 -44.49 51.83 -2.52
C ARG A 231 -43.03 52.10 -2.15
N ILE A 232 -42.12 51.57 -2.96
CA ILE A 232 -40.69 51.82 -2.84
C ILE A 232 -40.39 53.26 -3.29
N ARG A 233 -39.77 54.04 -2.41
CA ARG A 233 -39.37 55.43 -2.65
C ARG A 233 -37.88 55.54 -2.95
N LYS A 234 -37.45 56.74 -3.31
CA LYS A 234 -36.04 57.07 -3.55
C LYS A 234 -35.19 56.78 -2.32
N GLU A 235 -35.71 57.14 -1.15
CA GLU A 235 -35.03 56.99 0.14
C GLU A 235 -34.81 55.51 0.48
N ASP A 236 -35.76 54.63 0.14
CA ASP A 236 -35.66 53.19 0.39
C ASP A 236 -34.52 52.55 -0.43
N ILE A 237 -34.31 53.01 -1.67
CA ILE A 237 -33.18 52.59 -2.51
C ILE A 237 -31.87 53.13 -1.97
N LEU A 238 -31.81 54.39 -1.56
CA LEU A 238 -30.59 54.98 -0.99
C LEU A 238 -30.18 54.30 0.32
N SER A 239 -31.15 53.86 1.13
CA SER A 239 -30.91 53.09 2.35
C SER A 239 -30.47 51.64 2.05
N ALA A 240 -31.02 51.00 1.01
CA ALA A 240 -30.63 49.66 0.59
C ALA A 240 -29.29 49.63 -0.18
N ALA A 241 -28.94 50.72 -0.85
CA ALA A 241 -27.66 50.94 -1.52
C ALA A 241 -26.54 51.35 -0.57
N GLN A 242 -26.89 51.70 0.67
CA GLN A 242 -25.89 51.83 1.72
C GLN A 242 -25.29 50.43 1.85
N PRO A 243 -23.98 50.25 1.62
CA PRO A 243 -23.39 48.93 1.67
C PRO A 243 -23.72 48.37 3.05
N ALA A 244 -24.58 47.35 3.10
CA ALA A 244 -24.54 46.40 4.19
C ALA A 244 -23.06 46.02 4.21
N ALA A 245 -22.33 46.51 5.21
CA ALA A 245 -20.91 46.28 5.32
C ALA A 245 -20.77 44.78 5.17
N ALA A 246 -20.29 44.34 4.00
CA ALA A 246 -19.99 42.95 3.77
C ALA A 246 -19.04 42.66 4.91
N ALA A 247 -19.50 41.87 5.88
CA ALA A 247 -18.66 41.50 7.00
C ALA A 247 -17.37 41.04 6.34
N PRO A 248 -16.22 41.69 6.63
CA PRO A 248 -14.99 41.33 5.97
C PRO A 248 -14.88 39.83 6.15
N VAL A 249 -14.88 39.09 5.04
CA VAL A 249 -14.50 37.69 5.06
C VAL A 249 -13.13 37.74 5.70
N ALA A 250 -13.09 37.37 6.99
CA ALA A 250 -11.89 37.45 7.76
C ALA A 250 -10.89 36.61 6.99
N SER A 251 -9.89 37.25 6.40
CA SER A 251 -8.71 36.57 5.89
C SER A 251 -8.27 35.68 7.04
N ALA A 252 -8.44 34.37 6.91
CA ALA A 252 -8.08 33.44 7.96
C ALA A 252 -6.64 33.77 8.33
N ALA A 253 -6.43 34.23 9.57
CA ALA A 253 -5.10 34.47 10.06
C ALA A 253 -4.30 33.17 9.83
N PRO A 254 -3.05 33.25 9.34
CA PRO A 254 -2.26 32.06 9.13
C PRO A 254 -2.26 31.23 10.42
N ALA A 255 -2.69 29.98 10.33
CA ALA A 255 -2.74 29.09 11.47
C ALA A 255 -1.32 28.99 12.06
N GLU A 256 -1.19 29.22 13.37
CA GLU A 256 0.09 29.01 14.05
C GLU A 256 0.52 27.57 13.85
N VAL A 257 1.74 27.37 13.37
CA VAL A 257 2.31 26.04 13.15
C VAL A 257 2.68 25.47 14.51
N GLU A 258 1.97 24.43 14.95
CA GLU A 258 2.32 23.69 16.16
C GLU A 258 3.68 23.00 15.97
N VAL A 259 4.68 23.40 16.74
CA VAL A 259 6.02 22.82 16.68
C VAL A 259 6.06 21.55 17.53
N SER A 260 6.22 20.40 16.87
CA SER A 260 6.34 19.12 17.56
C SER A 260 7.52 19.11 18.56
N PRO A 261 7.32 18.62 19.80
CA PRO A 261 8.39 18.50 20.80
C PRO A 261 9.43 17.42 20.44
N LEU A 262 9.16 16.58 19.42
CA LEU A 262 10.10 15.55 18.96
C LEU A 262 11.26 16.11 18.14
N ARG A 263 11.15 17.35 17.64
CA ARG A 263 12.19 17.97 16.82
C ARG A 263 13.52 18.07 17.59
N GLY A 264 14.59 17.53 17.00
CA GLY A 264 15.93 17.54 17.59
C GLY A 264 16.16 16.47 18.67
N THR A 265 15.26 15.50 18.83
CA THR A 265 15.40 14.41 19.80
C THR A 265 15.77 13.09 19.12
N THR A 266 16.51 12.24 19.84
CA THR A 266 16.76 10.84 19.46
C THR A 266 16.02 9.93 20.44
N GLN A 267 15.24 8.98 19.93
CA GLN A 267 14.49 8.02 20.74
C GLN A 267 14.71 6.61 20.22
N PRO A 268 14.88 5.61 21.10
CA PRO A 268 14.97 4.22 20.66
C PRO A 268 13.64 3.77 20.02
N MET A 269 13.73 2.97 18.95
CA MET A 269 12.54 2.33 18.40
C MET A 269 11.87 1.43 19.43
N SER A 270 10.54 1.46 19.50
CA SER A 270 9.78 0.49 20.26
C SER A 270 10.00 -0.93 19.72
N ARG A 271 9.81 -1.95 20.55
CA ARG A 271 9.93 -3.36 20.13
C ARG A 271 9.04 -3.69 18.93
N LEU A 272 7.78 -3.22 18.94
CA LEU A 272 6.85 -3.39 17.83
C LEU A 272 7.39 -2.75 16.54
N ARG A 273 7.95 -1.54 16.64
CA ARG A 273 8.51 -0.83 15.48
C ARG A 273 9.72 -1.54 14.89
N LYS A 274 10.60 -2.10 15.72
CA LYS A 274 11.74 -2.91 15.26
C LYS A 274 11.27 -4.13 14.45
N VAL A 275 10.31 -4.89 14.99
CA VAL A 275 9.76 -6.08 14.33
C VAL A 275 9.09 -5.73 13.00
N VAL A 276 8.29 -4.67 12.96
CA VAL A 276 7.62 -4.23 11.71
C VAL A 276 8.64 -3.76 10.68
N ALA A 277 9.67 -3.01 11.09
CA ALA A 277 10.73 -2.54 10.19
C ALA A 277 11.51 -3.70 9.57
N GLU A 278 11.93 -4.67 10.39
CA GLU A 278 12.64 -5.88 9.93
C GLU A 278 11.79 -6.66 8.93
N ARG A 279 10.51 -6.91 9.24
CA ARG A 279 9.60 -7.62 8.33
C ARG A 279 9.35 -6.86 7.03
N ALA A 280 9.24 -5.53 7.08
CA ALA A 280 9.05 -4.71 5.90
C ALA A 280 10.26 -4.78 4.96
N VAL A 281 11.48 -4.69 5.52
CA VAL A 281 12.72 -4.81 4.75
C VAL A 281 12.85 -6.21 4.14
N ILE A 282 12.62 -7.27 4.93
CA ILE A 282 12.63 -8.66 4.45
C ILE A 282 11.66 -8.80 3.27
N SER A 283 10.43 -8.29 3.39
CA SER A 283 9.42 -8.38 2.34
C SER A 283 9.84 -7.64 1.06
N MET A 284 10.34 -6.40 1.20
CA MET A 284 10.78 -5.58 0.06
C MET A 284 11.99 -6.18 -0.68
N GLN A 285 12.93 -6.80 0.06
CA GLN A 285 14.09 -7.46 -0.55
C GLN A 285 13.75 -8.81 -1.16
N SER A 286 12.76 -9.51 -0.58
CA SER A 286 12.41 -10.87 -1.01
C SER A 286 11.37 -10.91 -2.11
N THR A 287 10.64 -9.82 -2.39
CA THR A 287 9.55 -9.80 -3.39
C THR A 287 9.88 -8.90 -4.58
N ALA A 288 9.33 -9.22 -5.75
CA ALA A 288 9.41 -8.34 -6.92
C ALA A 288 8.15 -7.46 -6.94
N GLN A 289 8.09 -6.46 -6.07
CA GLN A 289 6.83 -5.77 -5.83
C GLN A 289 6.45 -4.79 -6.97
N LEU A 290 5.25 -4.96 -7.52
CA LEU A 290 4.64 -4.02 -8.48
C LEU A 290 3.32 -3.48 -7.92
N THR A 291 2.93 -2.28 -8.34
CA THR A 291 1.60 -1.72 -8.02
C THR A 291 0.83 -1.38 -9.28
N SER A 292 -0.43 -1.82 -9.36
CA SER A 292 -1.39 -1.45 -10.39
C SER A 292 -2.53 -0.64 -9.79
N VAL A 293 -2.95 0.43 -10.47
CA VAL A 293 -3.96 1.35 -9.97
C VAL A 293 -5.11 1.48 -10.97
N VAL A 294 -6.34 1.40 -10.48
CA VAL A 294 -7.55 1.70 -11.26
C VAL A 294 -8.37 2.77 -10.57
N GLU A 295 -9.04 3.60 -11.36
CA GLU A 295 -10.08 4.49 -10.88
C GLU A 295 -11.44 3.80 -10.97
N VAL A 296 -12.27 3.94 -9.94
CA VAL A 296 -13.59 3.29 -9.82
C VAL A 296 -14.68 4.33 -9.53
N ASP A 297 -15.76 4.30 -10.30
CA ASP A 297 -16.96 5.12 -10.04
C ASP A 297 -17.87 4.44 -9.00
N VAL A 298 -17.82 4.93 -7.76
CA VAL A 298 -18.61 4.43 -6.64
C VAL A 298 -19.88 5.27 -6.42
N THR A 299 -20.35 6.03 -7.41
CA THR A 299 -21.54 6.88 -7.29
C THR A 299 -22.79 6.08 -6.89
N LYS A 300 -23.00 4.89 -7.48
CA LYS A 300 -24.14 4.04 -7.12
C LYS A 300 -24.01 3.50 -5.69
N VAL A 301 -22.81 3.10 -5.27
CA VAL A 301 -22.53 2.67 -3.89
C VAL A 301 -22.80 3.82 -2.91
N ALA A 302 -22.35 5.04 -3.24
CA ALA A 302 -22.58 6.22 -2.42
C ALA A 302 -24.09 6.52 -2.25
N ALA A 303 -24.85 6.50 -3.35
CA ALA A 303 -26.29 6.70 -3.34
C ALA A 303 -27.02 5.59 -2.55
N PHE A 304 -26.63 4.34 -2.75
CA PHE A 304 -27.18 3.20 -2.02
C PHE A 304 -26.92 3.32 -0.52
N ARG A 305 -25.67 3.55 -0.13
CA ARG A 305 -25.27 3.77 1.26
C ARG A 305 -26.05 4.92 1.89
N ASP A 306 -26.17 6.06 1.21
CA ASP A 306 -26.89 7.21 1.74
C ASP A 306 -28.39 6.94 1.94
N LYS A 307 -28.98 6.08 1.11
CA LYS A 307 -30.36 5.61 1.25
C LYS A 307 -30.55 4.70 2.47
N VAL A 308 -29.63 3.77 2.73
CA VAL A 308 -29.83 2.69 3.73
C VAL A 308 -29.10 2.91 5.07
N LYS A 309 -28.14 3.84 5.16
CA LYS A 309 -27.27 4.02 6.34
C LYS A 309 -28.02 4.26 7.66
N GLY A 310 -29.18 4.91 7.61
CA GLY A 310 -30.01 5.17 8.80
C GLY A 310 -30.57 3.87 9.38
N ASP A 311 -31.28 3.10 8.54
CA ASP A 311 -31.84 1.81 8.90
C ASP A 311 -30.74 0.80 9.27
N PHE A 312 -29.62 0.83 8.54
CA PHE A 312 -28.46 0.01 8.83
C PHE A 312 -27.90 0.27 10.23
N LEU A 313 -27.71 1.54 10.60
CA LEU A 313 -27.27 1.91 11.95
C LEU A 313 -28.27 1.47 13.01
N ALA A 314 -29.57 1.65 12.76
CA ALA A 314 -30.62 1.28 13.70
C ALA A 314 -30.67 -0.23 13.97
N LYS A 315 -30.43 -1.06 12.94
CA LYS A 315 -30.50 -2.53 13.04
C LYS A 315 -29.19 -3.18 13.50
N THR A 316 -28.04 -2.64 13.09
CA THR A 316 -26.73 -3.26 13.36
C THR A 316 -25.98 -2.62 14.53
N GLY A 317 -26.31 -1.37 14.89
CA GLY A 317 -25.53 -0.56 15.82
C GLY A 317 -24.23 0.00 15.23
N VAL A 318 -23.90 -0.29 13.97
CA VAL A 318 -22.65 0.12 13.31
C VAL A 318 -22.94 1.07 12.15
N LYS A 319 -22.08 2.07 11.95
CA LYS A 319 -22.19 2.99 10.81
C LYS A 319 -21.73 2.30 9.53
N LEU A 320 -22.56 2.36 8.49
CA LEU A 320 -22.19 1.85 7.17
C LEU A 320 -21.22 2.81 6.47
N SER A 321 -19.93 2.49 6.48
CA SER A 321 -18.88 3.21 5.73
C SER A 321 -18.69 2.63 4.32
N PHE A 322 -17.75 3.15 3.53
CA PHE A 322 -17.40 2.55 2.23
C PHE A 322 -16.57 1.27 2.36
N LEU A 323 -15.83 1.10 3.45
CA LEU A 323 -14.86 0.01 3.60
C LEU A 323 -15.49 -1.39 3.50
N PRO A 324 -16.67 -1.68 4.10
CA PRO A 324 -17.33 -2.98 3.93
C PRO A 324 -17.69 -3.31 2.47
N PHE A 325 -18.00 -2.31 1.64
CA PHE A 325 -18.25 -2.53 0.21
C PHE A 325 -16.98 -2.95 -0.52
N PHE A 326 -15.85 -2.31 -0.19
CA PHE A 326 -14.55 -2.66 -0.76
C PHE A 326 -14.09 -4.05 -0.31
N ALA A 327 -14.25 -4.36 0.98
CA ALA A 327 -13.94 -5.68 1.54
C ALA A 327 -14.79 -6.78 0.88
N LEU A 328 -16.10 -6.57 0.74
CA LEU A 328 -16.99 -7.54 0.10
C LEU A 328 -16.63 -7.77 -1.36
N ALA A 329 -16.43 -6.69 -2.13
CA ALA A 329 -16.07 -6.80 -3.54
C ALA A 329 -14.70 -7.47 -3.75
N ALA A 330 -13.73 -7.19 -2.88
CA ALA A 330 -12.43 -7.88 -2.88
C ALA A 330 -12.60 -9.36 -2.53
N ALA A 331 -13.31 -9.70 -1.46
CA ALA A 331 -13.53 -11.08 -1.03
C ALA A 331 -14.24 -11.93 -2.10
N GLU A 332 -15.24 -11.38 -2.78
CA GLU A 332 -15.91 -12.03 -3.91
C GLU A 332 -14.95 -12.24 -5.10
N ALA A 333 -14.10 -11.25 -5.41
CA ALA A 333 -13.12 -11.36 -6.49
C ALA A 333 -12.02 -12.39 -6.18
N LEU A 334 -11.53 -12.46 -4.93
CA LEU A 334 -10.49 -13.41 -4.52
C LEU A 334 -10.88 -14.86 -4.80
N LYS A 335 -12.16 -15.23 -4.64
CA LYS A 335 -12.69 -16.56 -5.02
C LYS A 335 -12.46 -16.91 -6.50
N THR A 336 -12.51 -15.90 -7.37
CA THR A 336 -12.34 -16.07 -8.83
C THR A 336 -10.87 -16.01 -9.23
N TYR A 337 -10.05 -15.29 -8.46
CA TYR A 337 -8.63 -15.05 -8.74
C TYR A 337 -7.76 -15.54 -7.57
N PRO A 338 -7.67 -16.87 -7.35
CA PRO A 338 -7.02 -17.43 -6.17
C PRO A 338 -5.53 -17.12 -6.09
N VAL A 339 -4.87 -16.80 -7.22
CA VAL A 339 -3.45 -16.36 -7.25
C VAL A 339 -3.23 -15.06 -6.49
N ILE A 340 -4.24 -14.19 -6.39
CA ILE A 340 -4.18 -12.95 -5.61
C ILE A 340 -4.32 -13.24 -4.10
N ASN A 341 -5.03 -14.32 -3.75
CA ASN A 341 -5.23 -14.78 -2.38
C ASN A 341 -4.14 -15.77 -1.91
N ALA A 342 -3.14 -16.05 -2.75
CA ALA A 342 -2.14 -17.07 -2.48
C ALA A 342 -1.14 -16.62 -1.41
N THR A 343 -0.45 -17.60 -0.83
CA THR A 343 0.73 -17.38 0.01
C THR A 343 1.93 -18.15 -0.51
N VAL A 344 3.12 -17.71 -0.15
CA VAL A 344 4.38 -18.38 -0.53
C VAL A 344 4.91 -19.20 0.64
N ASP A 345 5.20 -20.48 0.40
CA ASP A 345 5.86 -21.37 1.35
C ASP A 345 7.06 -22.05 0.70
N GLY A 346 8.25 -21.46 0.91
CA GLY A 346 9.47 -21.85 0.21
C GLY A 346 9.29 -21.69 -1.31
N ASP A 347 9.46 -22.80 -2.03
CA ASP A 347 9.27 -22.86 -3.49
C ASP A 347 7.83 -23.18 -3.91
N ASN A 348 6.90 -23.29 -2.95
CA ASN A 348 5.50 -23.63 -3.22
C ASN A 348 4.60 -22.40 -3.19
N ILE A 349 3.64 -22.38 -4.11
CA ILE A 349 2.49 -21.49 -4.06
C ILE A 349 1.35 -22.22 -3.36
N VAL A 350 0.89 -21.68 -2.24
CA VAL A 350 -0.24 -22.21 -1.49
C VAL A 350 -1.48 -21.39 -1.83
N TYR A 351 -2.55 -22.07 -2.22
CA TYR A 351 -3.86 -21.47 -2.51
C TYR A 351 -4.83 -21.84 -1.38
N PRO A 352 -5.10 -20.93 -0.42
CA PRO A 352 -6.08 -21.15 0.63
C PRO A 352 -7.48 -21.37 0.04
N ASP A 353 -8.29 -22.21 0.70
CA ASP A 353 -9.69 -22.47 0.37
C ASP A 353 -10.66 -21.44 0.99
N HIS A 354 -10.10 -20.36 1.57
CA HIS A 354 -10.81 -19.31 2.28
C HIS A 354 -10.15 -17.94 2.07
N GLU A 355 -10.92 -16.87 2.26
CA GLU A 355 -10.46 -15.48 2.13
C GLU A 355 -10.40 -14.80 3.50
N ASN A 356 -9.22 -14.83 4.13
CA ASN A 356 -8.99 -14.12 5.39
C ASN A 356 -8.40 -12.74 5.10
N ILE A 357 -9.19 -11.69 5.31
CA ILE A 357 -8.78 -10.32 4.98
C ILE A 357 -8.23 -9.63 6.22
N SER A 358 -6.93 -9.38 6.22
CA SER A 358 -6.26 -8.48 7.16
C SER A 358 -6.71 -7.03 6.92
N ILE A 359 -7.14 -6.34 7.96
CA ILE A 359 -7.57 -4.93 7.90
C ILE A 359 -6.53 -4.06 8.61
N ALA A 360 -5.93 -3.13 7.89
CA ALA A 360 -4.98 -2.20 8.47
C ALA A 360 -5.67 -1.20 9.42
N VAL A 361 -5.26 -1.19 10.69
CA VAL A 361 -5.79 -0.29 11.73
C VAL A 361 -4.65 0.54 12.32
N ASP A 362 -4.76 1.86 12.15
CA ASP A 362 -3.86 2.83 12.75
C ASP A 362 -4.16 3.02 14.25
N THR A 363 -3.11 2.99 15.06
CA THR A 363 -3.16 3.19 16.51
C THR A 363 -1.99 4.05 16.95
N GLU A 364 -2.06 4.63 18.16
CA GLU A 364 -0.96 5.41 18.74
C GLU A 364 0.35 4.61 18.88
N ARG A 365 0.26 3.27 18.95
CA ARG A 365 1.42 2.38 19.08
C ARG A 365 2.04 2.01 17.73
N GLY A 366 1.34 2.32 16.63
CA GLY A 366 1.69 1.95 15.27
C GLY A 366 0.57 1.17 14.57
N LEU A 367 0.89 0.69 13.38
CA LEU A 367 -0.04 -0.06 12.55
C LEU A 367 -0.16 -1.52 13.01
N LEU A 368 -1.40 -2.00 13.12
CA LEU A 368 -1.71 -3.42 13.31
C LEU A 368 -2.68 -3.89 12.22
N THR A 369 -2.68 -5.19 11.96
CA THR A 369 -3.47 -5.82 10.88
C THR A 369 -4.29 -6.99 11.40
N PRO A 370 -5.34 -6.75 12.22
CA PRO A 370 -6.28 -7.79 12.61
C PRO A 370 -6.95 -8.44 11.40
N VAL A 371 -7.36 -9.71 11.54
CA VAL A 371 -7.84 -10.55 10.44
C VAL A 371 -9.34 -10.80 10.56
N VAL A 372 -10.09 -10.41 9.54
CA VAL A 372 -11.47 -10.87 9.33
C VAL A 372 -11.40 -12.25 8.67
N LYS A 373 -11.80 -13.29 9.40
CA LYS A 373 -11.78 -14.68 8.91
C LYS A 373 -12.98 -14.94 8.00
N ASP A 374 -12.78 -15.78 6.97
CA ASP A 374 -13.82 -16.20 6.03
C ASP A 374 -14.64 -15.03 5.47
N ALA A 375 -13.96 -13.94 5.12
CA ALA A 375 -14.59 -12.65 4.79
C ALA A 375 -15.59 -12.76 3.63
N SER A 376 -15.39 -13.72 2.73
CA SER A 376 -16.25 -13.98 1.58
C SER A 376 -17.55 -14.73 1.91
N SER A 377 -17.70 -15.22 3.14
CA SER A 377 -18.93 -15.81 3.67
C SER A 377 -19.86 -14.77 4.33
N LEU A 378 -19.33 -13.58 4.60
CA LEU A 378 -20.02 -12.50 5.28
C LEU A 378 -20.75 -11.60 4.29
N ASP A 379 -21.89 -11.08 4.71
CA ASP A 379 -22.58 -9.98 4.04
C ASP A 379 -22.04 -8.61 4.51
N LEU A 380 -22.62 -7.50 4.03
CA LEU A 380 -22.19 -6.16 4.44
C LEU A 380 -22.38 -5.89 5.93
N ALA A 381 -23.42 -6.44 6.55
CA ALA A 381 -23.66 -6.28 7.99
C ALA A 381 -22.61 -7.02 8.81
N GLY A 382 -22.31 -8.26 8.44
CA GLY A 382 -21.24 -9.08 9.02
C GLY A 382 -19.88 -8.41 8.90
N LEU A 383 -19.49 -8.02 7.68
CA LEU A 383 -18.22 -7.33 7.44
C LEU A 383 -18.13 -6.01 8.21
N ALA A 384 -19.18 -5.18 8.20
CA ALA A 384 -19.17 -3.91 8.92
C ALA A 384 -18.97 -4.12 10.43
N LYS A 385 -19.64 -5.13 11.01
CA LYS A 385 -19.55 -5.44 12.43
C LYS A 385 -18.18 -6.00 12.81
N GLU A 386 -17.67 -6.98 12.08
CA GLU A 386 -16.35 -7.58 12.34
C GLU A 386 -15.23 -6.56 12.19
N ILE A 387 -15.26 -5.74 11.12
CA ILE A 387 -14.27 -4.67 10.93
C ILE A 387 -14.33 -3.65 12.06
N ALA A 388 -15.54 -3.24 12.48
CA ALA A 388 -15.70 -2.26 13.56
C ALA A 388 -15.21 -2.81 14.90
N ASP A 389 -15.58 -4.04 15.25
CA ASP A 389 -15.16 -4.72 16.47
C ASP A 389 -13.64 -4.90 16.53
N LEU A 390 -13.04 -5.43 15.46
CA LEU A 390 -11.59 -5.59 15.37
C LEU A 390 -10.89 -4.24 15.46
N ALA A 391 -11.38 -3.20 14.78
CA ALA A 391 -10.77 -1.87 14.85
C ALA A 391 -10.84 -1.25 16.26
N GLU A 392 -11.96 -1.39 16.95
CA GLU A 392 -12.12 -0.94 18.34
C GLU A 392 -11.17 -1.70 19.28
N ARG A 393 -11.20 -3.04 19.24
CA ARG A 393 -10.33 -3.87 20.07
C ARG A 393 -8.84 -3.70 19.75
N THR A 394 -8.49 -3.35 18.52
CA THR A 394 -7.11 -3.03 18.15
C THR A 394 -6.64 -1.74 18.82
N ARG A 395 -7.47 -0.68 18.78
CA ARG A 395 -7.16 0.60 19.44
C ARG A 395 -7.12 0.47 20.96
N ASP A 396 -8.00 -0.35 21.52
CA ASP A 396 -8.09 -0.62 22.95
C ASP A 396 -7.06 -1.64 23.45
N ASN A 397 -6.22 -2.20 22.57
CA ASN A 397 -5.23 -3.23 22.90
C ASN A 397 -5.85 -4.48 23.54
N ARG A 398 -6.97 -4.96 22.97
CA ARG A 398 -7.75 -6.14 23.39
C ARG A 398 -7.81 -7.25 22.33
N LEU A 399 -6.94 -7.19 21.32
CA LEU A 399 -6.81 -8.28 20.36
C LEU A 399 -6.15 -9.50 21.00
N LYS A 400 -6.59 -10.67 20.58
CA LYS A 400 -5.95 -11.94 20.86
C LYS A 400 -4.88 -12.23 19.81
N PRO A 401 -3.82 -13.01 20.14
CA PRO A 401 -2.76 -13.34 19.19
C PRO A 401 -3.26 -14.02 17.90
N ASP A 402 -4.31 -14.84 17.97
CA ASP A 402 -4.87 -15.56 16.83
C ASP A 402 -5.64 -14.66 15.85
N GLU A 403 -5.95 -13.43 16.26
CA GLU A 403 -6.64 -12.43 15.44
C GLU A 403 -5.65 -11.58 14.62
N LEU A 404 -4.35 -11.76 14.84
CA LEU A 404 -3.28 -11.08 14.10
C LEU A 404 -2.57 -12.00 13.08
N ALA A 405 -3.02 -13.26 12.97
CA ALA A 405 -2.40 -14.29 12.15
C ALA A 405 -3.40 -14.91 11.17
N GLY A 406 -2.88 -15.57 10.13
CA GLY A 406 -3.68 -16.32 9.17
C GLY A 406 -4.38 -15.47 8.10
N GLY A 407 -4.04 -14.20 7.96
CA GLY A 407 -4.49 -13.38 6.84
C GLY A 407 -3.89 -13.88 5.53
N THR A 408 -4.72 -13.99 4.49
CA THR A 408 -4.33 -14.41 3.13
C THR A 408 -4.23 -13.21 2.18
N PHE A 409 -4.94 -12.13 2.51
CA PHE A 409 -4.97 -10.88 1.76
C PHE A 409 -5.04 -9.70 2.71
N THR A 410 -4.48 -8.54 2.34
CA THR A 410 -4.60 -7.32 3.16
C THR A 410 -5.39 -6.22 2.44
N LEU A 411 -6.25 -5.54 3.19
CA LEU A 411 -6.96 -4.34 2.78
C LEU A 411 -6.55 -3.17 3.67
N THR A 412 -6.09 -2.08 3.06
CA THR A 412 -5.67 -0.87 3.76
C THR A 412 -6.38 0.37 3.22
N ASN A 413 -6.74 1.31 4.11
CA ASN A 413 -7.57 2.47 3.78
C ASN A 413 -7.00 3.79 4.32
N THR A 414 -6.01 4.31 3.60
CA THR A 414 -5.44 5.65 3.79
C THR A 414 -6.36 6.75 3.25
N GLY A 415 -7.32 6.41 2.39
CA GLY A 415 -8.36 7.32 1.91
C GLY A 415 -9.18 7.98 3.01
N SER A 416 -9.32 7.30 4.16
CA SER A 416 -9.92 7.86 5.38
C SER A 416 -9.19 9.10 5.93
N ARG A 417 -7.93 9.30 5.53
CA ARG A 417 -7.05 10.44 5.89
C ARG A 417 -6.80 11.40 4.74
N GLY A 418 -7.44 11.20 3.59
CA GLY A 418 -7.33 12.09 2.43
C GLY A 418 -6.32 11.68 1.35
N ALA A 419 -5.65 10.53 1.51
CA ALA A 419 -4.73 10.04 0.49
C ALA A 419 -5.48 9.67 -0.82
N LEU A 420 -4.94 10.08 -1.96
CA LEU A 420 -5.54 9.78 -3.27
C LEU A 420 -5.47 8.29 -3.58
N PHE A 421 -4.27 7.72 -3.43
CA PHE A 421 -3.92 6.31 -3.42
C PHE A 421 -2.53 6.20 -2.78
N ASP A 422 -2.13 4.99 -2.40
CA ASP A 422 -0.77 4.67 -1.95
C ASP A 422 -0.28 3.42 -2.66
N THR A 423 1.03 3.16 -2.58
CA THR A 423 1.66 1.90 -3.01
C THR A 423 1.99 1.08 -1.76
N PRO A 424 1.02 0.37 -1.17
CA PRO A 424 1.22 -0.34 0.10
C PRO A 424 2.26 -1.46 -0.03
N VAL A 425 3.08 -1.65 1.01
CA VAL A 425 4.05 -2.75 1.08
C VAL A 425 3.33 -4.07 1.36
N VAL A 426 3.54 -5.08 0.52
CA VAL A 426 3.07 -6.45 0.75
C VAL A 426 3.88 -7.01 1.92
N PHE A 427 3.25 -7.71 2.87
CA PHE A 427 3.95 -8.43 3.93
C PHE A 427 3.82 -9.94 3.72
N LEU A 428 4.96 -10.62 3.63
CA LEU A 428 5.01 -12.08 3.55
C LEU A 428 4.30 -12.75 4.75
N PRO A 429 3.67 -13.92 4.56
CA PRO A 429 3.71 -14.75 3.35
C PRO A 429 2.64 -14.39 2.30
N GLN A 430 1.83 -13.35 2.52
CA GLN A 430 0.83 -12.91 1.54
C GLN A 430 1.52 -12.38 0.27
N VAL A 431 0.83 -12.49 -0.86
CA VAL A 431 1.36 -12.02 -2.16
C VAL A 431 0.73 -10.71 -2.64
N ALA A 432 -0.32 -10.20 -1.99
CA ALA A 432 -1.03 -9.02 -2.43
C ALA A 432 -1.67 -8.19 -1.30
N ILE A 433 -1.76 -6.88 -1.52
CA ILE A 433 -2.43 -5.91 -0.65
C ILE A 433 -3.18 -4.88 -1.49
N LEU A 434 -4.42 -4.58 -1.10
CA LEU A 434 -5.26 -3.57 -1.76
C LEU A 434 -5.35 -2.30 -0.91
N GLY A 435 -4.87 -1.19 -1.46
CA GLY A 435 -5.03 0.16 -0.94
C GLY A 435 -6.28 0.83 -1.50
N THR A 436 -7.11 1.40 -0.61
CA THR A 436 -8.27 2.20 -0.98
C THR A 436 -8.02 3.68 -0.73
N GLY A 437 -8.10 4.48 -1.79
CA GLY A 437 -7.98 5.93 -1.75
C GLY A 437 -9.20 6.66 -1.19
N ILE A 438 -9.12 7.99 -1.13
CA ILE A 438 -10.23 8.83 -0.70
C ILE A 438 -11.37 8.76 -1.72
N VAL A 439 -12.60 8.63 -1.22
CA VAL A 439 -13.79 8.81 -2.05
C VAL A 439 -14.10 10.31 -2.15
N THR A 440 -13.93 10.87 -3.35
CA THR A 440 -14.21 12.29 -3.61
C THR A 440 -15.18 12.48 -4.75
N LYS A 441 -15.87 13.62 -4.75
CA LYS A 441 -16.71 14.03 -5.88
C LYS A 441 -15.87 14.80 -6.88
N LYS A 442 -15.90 14.42 -8.16
CA LYS A 442 -15.25 15.16 -9.24
C LYS A 442 -16.10 15.18 -10.52
N PRO A 443 -15.96 16.20 -11.38
CA PRO A 443 -16.59 16.21 -12.70
C PRO A 443 -15.94 15.16 -13.60
N VAL A 444 -16.75 14.31 -14.23
CA VAL A 444 -16.31 13.26 -15.15
C VAL A 444 -17.17 13.32 -16.41
N VAL A 445 -16.57 13.06 -17.57
CA VAL A 445 -17.30 12.90 -18.82
C VAL A 445 -17.98 11.53 -18.82
N ILE A 446 -19.28 11.51 -19.01
CA ILE A 446 -20.08 10.29 -19.15
C ILE A 446 -20.78 10.29 -20.50
N THR A 447 -21.05 9.09 -21.02
CA THR A 447 -21.97 8.93 -22.14
C THR A 447 -23.36 8.67 -21.58
N ALA A 448 -24.31 9.56 -21.86
CA ALA A 448 -25.72 9.40 -21.54
C ALA A 448 -26.52 9.55 -22.83
N ASP A 449 -27.36 8.56 -23.15
CA ASP A 449 -28.19 8.55 -24.37
C ASP A 449 -27.41 8.79 -25.67
N GLY A 450 -26.20 8.22 -25.76
CA GLY A 450 -25.31 8.38 -26.91
C GLY A 450 -24.65 9.76 -27.05
N THR A 451 -24.82 10.65 -26.06
CA THR A 451 -24.22 11.99 -26.02
C THR A 451 -23.24 12.11 -24.86
N GLU A 452 -22.12 12.79 -25.08
CA GLU A 452 -21.18 13.13 -24.01
C GLU A 452 -21.75 14.24 -23.12
N SER A 453 -21.70 14.03 -21.81
CA SER A 453 -22.10 15.02 -20.82
C SER A 453 -21.14 15.01 -19.62
N ILE A 454 -21.01 16.14 -18.94
CA ILE A 454 -20.22 16.21 -17.70
C ILE A 454 -21.17 15.96 -16.52
N ALA A 455 -20.82 14.99 -15.68
CA ALA A 455 -21.56 14.69 -14.45
C ALA A 455 -20.64 14.65 -13.24
N ILE A 456 -21.19 14.94 -12.06
CA ILE A 456 -20.49 14.77 -10.79
C ILE A 456 -20.54 13.29 -10.42
N ARG A 457 -19.36 12.67 -10.22
CA ARG A 457 -19.22 11.28 -9.80
C ARG A 457 -18.42 11.18 -8.52
N SER A 458 -18.80 10.22 -7.67
CA SER A 458 -18.02 9.83 -6.50
C SER A 458 -17.02 8.78 -6.95
N THR A 459 -15.73 9.10 -6.91
CA THR A 459 -14.66 8.26 -7.45
C THR A 459 -13.66 7.87 -6.37
N VAL A 460 -13.05 6.71 -6.53
CA VAL A 460 -11.97 6.22 -5.67
C VAL A 460 -10.88 5.57 -6.51
N TYR A 461 -9.62 5.68 -6.09
CA TYR A 461 -8.54 4.89 -6.65
C TYR A 461 -8.33 3.64 -5.82
N LEU A 462 -8.22 2.51 -6.49
CA LEU A 462 -7.85 1.22 -5.91
C LEU A 462 -6.46 0.86 -6.41
N ALA A 463 -5.51 0.71 -5.49
CA ALA A 463 -4.12 0.37 -5.77
C ALA A 463 -3.82 -1.03 -5.23
N LEU A 464 -3.59 -1.99 -6.13
CA LEU A 464 -3.17 -3.34 -5.75
C LEU A 464 -1.65 -3.42 -5.88
N SER A 465 -0.97 -3.65 -4.76
CA SER A 465 0.45 -4.01 -4.77
C SER A 465 0.58 -5.52 -4.60
N TYR A 466 1.49 -6.14 -5.35
CA TYR A 466 1.61 -7.60 -5.40
C TYR A 466 3.05 -8.05 -5.71
N ASP A 467 3.37 -9.29 -5.35
CA ASP A 467 4.64 -9.94 -5.69
C ASP A 467 4.61 -10.48 -7.12
N HIS A 468 5.33 -9.81 -8.03
CA HIS A 468 5.37 -10.15 -9.45
C HIS A 468 6.11 -11.46 -9.76
N ARG A 469 6.71 -12.11 -8.77
CA ARG A 469 7.24 -13.48 -8.96
C ARG A 469 6.12 -14.51 -9.16
N ILE A 470 4.92 -14.21 -8.66
CA ILE A 470 3.77 -15.14 -8.63
C ILE A 470 2.54 -14.55 -9.31
N VAL A 471 2.31 -13.24 -9.13
CA VAL A 471 1.16 -12.55 -9.70
C VAL A 471 1.59 -11.76 -10.94
N ASP A 472 1.08 -12.17 -12.11
CA ASP A 472 1.31 -11.42 -13.33
C ASP A 472 0.42 -10.16 -13.40
N GLY A 473 0.87 -9.16 -14.16
CA GLY A 473 0.08 -7.94 -14.39
C GLY A 473 -1.31 -8.19 -14.98
N ALA A 474 -1.49 -9.28 -15.75
CA ALA A 474 -2.79 -9.67 -16.27
C ALA A 474 -3.74 -10.17 -15.16
N ASP A 475 -3.23 -10.87 -14.15
CA ASP A 475 -4.03 -11.38 -13.03
C ASP A 475 -4.44 -10.23 -12.11
N ALA A 476 -3.50 -9.34 -11.80
CA ALA A 476 -3.78 -8.10 -11.08
C ALA A 476 -4.84 -7.24 -11.78
N ALA A 477 -4.73 -7.08 -13.10
CA ALA A 477 -5.69 -6.32 -13.90
C ALA A 477 -7.08 -6.97 -13.89
N ARG A 478 -7.19 -8.30 -14.08
CA ARG A 478 -8.48 -9.02 -14.03
C ARG A 478 -9.14 -8.91 -12.66
N PHE A 479 -8.37 -9.06 -11.58
CA PHE A 479 -8.85 -8.88 -10.22
C PHE A 479 -9.38 -7.44 -10.00
N LEU A 480 -8.58 -6.42 -10.32
CA LEU A 480 -8.98 -5.03 -10.16
C LEU A 480 -10.21 -4.67 -11.01
N VAL A 481 -10.31 -5.18 -12.24
CA VAL A 481 -11.49 -5.00 -13.09
C VAL A 481 -12.72 -5.69 -12.51
N ALA A 482 -12.59 -6.88 -11.92
CA ALA A 482 -13.70 -7.54 -11.25
C ALA A 482 -14.20 -6.74 -10.04
N VAL A 483 -13.29 -6.26 -9.19
CA VAL A 483 -13.63 -5.38 -8.06
C VAL A 483 -14.28 -4.08 -8.54
N LYS A 484 -13.71 -3.45 -9.58
CA LYS A 484 -14.25 -2.24 -10.22
C LYS A 484 -15.68 -2.47 -10.71
N ASN A 485 -15.91 -3.51 -11.51
CA ASN A 485 -17.23 -3.83 -12.05
C ASN A 485 -18.25 -4.09 -10.94
N ARG A 486 -17.84 -4.80 -9.88
CA ARG A 486 -18.70 -5.09 -8.73
C ARG A 486 -19.15 -3.82 -8.01
N LEU A 487 -18.24 -2.87 -7.82
CA LEU A 487 -18.51 -1.59 -7.17
C LEU A 487 -19.31 -0.64 -8.08
N GLU A 488 -18.96 -0.52 -9.36
CA GLU A 488 -19.66 0.32 -10.35
C GLU A 488 -21.07 -0.21 -10.66
N GLY A 489 -21.29 -1.51 -10.52
CA GLY A 489 -22.60 -2.14 -10.57
C GLY A 489 -23.54 -1.59 -9.49
N GLY A 490 -23.02 -1.41 -8.27
CA GLY A 490 -23.75 -0.85 -7.13
C GLY A 490 -24.86 -1.75 -6.56
N ASP A 491 -24.95 -3.01 -7.02
CA ASP A 491 -25.99 -3.96 -6.58
C ASP A 491 -25.58 -4.66 -5.28
N PHE A 492 -25.85 -4.00 -4.16
CA PHE A 492 -25.52 -4.52 -2.82
C PHE A 492 -26.77 -4.78 -1.97
N GLN A 493 -27.96 -4.66 -2.55
CA GLN A 493 -29.22 -4.85 -1.83
C GLN A 493 -29.36 -6.29 -1.30
N GLY A 494 -29.01 -7.28 -2.12
CA GLY A 494 -29.05 -8.70 -1.74
C GLY A 494 -28.02 -9.09 -0.67
N SER A 495 -26.94 -8.32 -0.55
CA SER A 495 -25.84 -8.56 0.39
C SER A 495 -25.88 -7.59 1.58
N LEU A 496 -26.98 -6.89 1.82
CA LEU A 496 -27.06 -5.87 2.86
C LEU A 496 -27.05 -6.46 4.28
N GLY A 497 -27.64 -7.64 4.46
CA GLY A 497 -27.60 -8.40 5.71
C GLY A 497 -28.57 -7.93 6.82
N ILE A 498 -29.63 -7.18 6.47
CA ILE A 498 -30.59 -6.63 7.45
C ILE A 498 -32.03 -6.54 6.95
#